data_AF-A0A167Q1E8-F1
#
_entry.id   AF-A0A167Q1E8-F1
#
_cell.length_a   1.000
_cell.length_b   1.000
_cell.length_c   1.000
_cell.angle_alpha   90.00
_cell.angle_beta   90.00
_cell.angle_gamma   90.00
#
_symmetry.space_group_name_H-M   'P 1'
#
loop_
_entity.id
_entity.type
_entity.pdbx_description
1 polymer ?
#
loop_
_entity_poly.entity_id
_entity_poly.type
_entity_poly.pdbx_seq_one_letter_code
_entity_poly.pdbx_strand_id
1 'polypeptide(L)'
;LITAVTMKNMQLDFTTKNPYAPPASSTLVEAQLDNPFGFPLGVSSLNMNISATYGGNGVAALNIPDNKATTSATGVVSTSFSDVP
;
A
#
# COMPACT_ATOMS: atom_id res chain seq x y z
N LEU A 1 -2.08 -14.22 -6.97
CA LEU A 1 -0.68 -14.01 -6.56
C LEU A 1 -0.59 -13.11 -5.33
N ILE A 2 -1.20 -11.91 -5.29
CA ILE A 2 -1.44 -11.20 -4.01
C ILE A 2 -2.95 -11.19 -3.76
N THR A 3 -3.38 -11.74 -2.62
CA THR A 3 -4.81 -11.90 -2.29
C THR A 3 -5.31 -10.85 -1.30
N ALA A 4 -4.43 -10.33 -0.45
CA ALA A 4 -4.73 -9.29 0.51
C ALA A 4 -3.50 -8.42 0.78
N VAL A 5 -3.76 -7.16 1.12
CA VAL A 5 -2.77 -6.16 1.54
C VAL A 5 -3.19 -5.62 2.91
N THR A 6 -2.24 -5.54 3.83
CA THR A 6 -2.44 -4.99 5.17
C THR A 6 -1.51 -3.80 5.37
N MET A 7 -2.08 -2.61 5.54
CA MET A 7 -1.34 -1.44 6.04
C MET A 7 -1.27 -1.54 7.56
N LYS A 8 -0.07 -1.76 8.11
CA LYS A 8 0.10 -1.96 9.56
C LYS A 8 -0.02 -0.66 10.35
N ASN A 9 0.30 0.44 9.70
CA ASN A 9 0.15 1.79 10.24
C ASN A 9 -0.25 2.74 9.12
N MET A 10 -0.88 3.84 9.52
CA MET A 10 -1.28 4.92 8.62
C MET A 10 -1.12 6.23 9.36
N GLN A 11 -0.47 7.20 8.72
CA GLN A 11 -0.36 8.58 9.15
C GLN A 11 -1.08 9.46 8.13
N LEU A 12 -1.84 10.42 8.63
CA LEU A 12 -2.49 11.47 7.84
C LEU A 12 -2.05 12.82 8.41
N ASP A 13 -1.43 13.66 7.59
CA ASP A 13 -0.96 14.97 8.02
C ASP A 13 -1.94 16.09 7.62
N PHE A 14 -2.68 16.60 8.60
CA PHE A 14 -3.67 17.65 8.38
C PHE A 14 -3.02 19.04 8.47
N THR A 15 -3.08 19.77 7.37
CA THR A 15 -2.61 21.16 7.31
C THR A 15 -3.76 22.13 7.04
N THR A 16 -3.61 23.39 7.46
CA THR A 16 -4.56 24.45 7.14
C THR A 16 -4.64 24.75 5.64
N LYS A 17 -3.60 24.39 4.88
CA LYS A 17 -3.53 24.56 3.43
C LYS A 17 -4.45 23.55 2.70
N ASN A 18 -4.43 22.28 3.11
CA ASN A 18 -5.20 21.20 2.49
C ASN A 18 -5.98 20.39 3.55
N PRO A 19 -7.02 20.97 4.19
CA PRO A 19 -7.72 20.32 5.30
C PRO A 19 -8.48 19.05 4.90
N TYR A 20 -8.82 18.90 3.62
CA TYR A 20 -9.61 17.77 3.09
C TYR A 20 -8.81 16.83 2.18
N ALA A 21 -7.51 17.08 2.02
CA ALA A 21 -6.59 16.22 1.28
C ALA A 21 -5.26 16.12 2.05
N PRO A 22 -5.29 15.55 3.27
CA PRO A 22 -4.08 15.34 4.05
C PRO A 22 -3.20 14.30 3.35
N PRO A 23 -1.90 14.57 3.16
CA PRO A 23 -0.98 13.56 2.68
C PRO A 23 -0.98 12.33 3.59
N ALA A 24 -0.95 11.16 2.99
CA ALA A 24 -0.92 9.88 3.65
C ALA A 24 0.47 9.23 3.60
N SER A 25 0.85 8.60 4.71
CA SER A 25 2.11 7.87 4.85
C SER A 25 1.87 6.54 5.57
N SER A 26 2.71 5.54 5.29
CA SER A 26 2.78 4.28 6.02
C SER A 26 4.20 3.77 6.03
N THR A 27 4.72 3.43 7.22
CA THR A 27 6.06 2.86 7.37
C THR A 27 6.09 1.36 7.13
N LEU A 28 4.93 0.68 7.09
CA LEU A 28 4.86 -0.75 6.85
C LEU A 28 3.52 -1.16 6.24
N VAL A 29 3.60 -1.61 4.99
CA VAL A 29 2.54 -2.27 4.25
C VAL A 29 3.01 -3.67 3.90
N GLU A 30 2.18 -4.67 4.18
CA GLU A 30 2.50 -6.08 3.95
C GLU A 30 1.45 -6.75 3.07
N ALA A 31 1.90 -7.69 2.24
CA ALA A 31 1.04 -8.55 1.46
C ALA A 31 1.61 -9.97 1.42
N GLN A 32 0.75 -10.99 1.40
CA GLN A 32 1.19 -12.37 1.22
C GLN A 32 1.24 -12.70 -0.27
N LEU A 33 2.40 -13.13 -0.75
CA LEU A 33 2.58 -13.72 -2.07
C LEU A 33 2.12 -15.18 -2.02
N ASP A 34 1.01 -15.45 -2.69
CA ASP A 34 0.48 -16.78 -2.95
C ASP A 34 1.09 -17.33 -4.25
N ASN A 35 2.31 -17.87 -4.12
CA ASN A 35 3.14 -18.34 -5.23
C ASN A 35 2.80 -19.80 -5.62
N PRO A 36 2.22 -20.05 -6.80
CA PRO A 36 1.88 -21.40 -7.24
C PRO A 36 3.06 -22.16 -7.88
N PHE A 37 4.24 -21.55 -8.00
CA PHE A 37 5.40 -22.15 -8.67
C PHE A 37 6.32 -22.87 -7.68
N GLY A 38 7.02 -23.92 -8.16
CA GLY A 38 8.00 -24.69 -7.38
C GLY A 38 9.35 -23.98 -7.15
N PHE A 39 9.43 -22.68 -7.38
CA PHE A 39 10.63 -21.86 -7.16
C PHE A 39 10.24 -20.50 -6.53
N PRO A 40 11.14 -19.86 -5.77
CA PRO A 40 10.82 -18.61 -5.09
C PRO A 40 10.65 -17.46 -6.08
N LEU A 41 9.61 -16.65 -5.86
CA LEU A 41 9.40 -15.38 -6.53
C LEU A 41 9.72 -14.23 -5.57
N GLY A 42 10.32 -13.16 -6.09
CA GLY A 42 10.59 -11.93 -5.35
C GLY A 42 9.96 -10.74 -6.03
N VAL A 43 9.29 -9.89 -5.26
CA VAL A 43 8.78 -8.58 -5.67
C VAL A 43 9.79 -7.53 -5.24
N SER A 44 10.38 -6.83 -6.23
CA SER A 44 11.36 -5.76 -6.00
C SER A 44 10.73 -4.36 -6.01
N SER A 45 9.59 -4.21 -6.68
CA SER A 45 8.79 -2.99 -6.71
C SER A 45 7.31 -3.29 -6.89
N LEU A 46 6.46 -2.41 -6.38
CA LEU A 46 5.01 -2.45 -6.60
C LEU A 46 4.43 -1.05 -6.54
N ASN A 47 3.28 -0.85 -7.17
CA ASN A 47 2.40 0.30 -6.95
C ASN A 47 1.12 -0.16 -6.25
N MET A 48 0.36 0.80 -5.72
CA MET A 48 -0.94 0.52 -5.11
C MET A 48 -1.94 1.59 -5.48
N ASN A 49 -3.16 1.18 -5.82
CA ASN A 49 -4.31 2.05 -5.96
C ASN A 49 -5.34 1.63 -4.92
N ILE A 50 -5.62 2.51 -3.97
CA ILE A 50 -6.52 2.28 -2.86
C ILE A 50 -7.73 3.20 -3.03
N SER A 51 -8.93 2.65 -3.04
CA SER A 51 -10.18 3.41 -3.13
C SER A 51 -11.02 3.18 -1.88
N ALA A 52 -11.37 4.25 -1.17
CA ALA A 52 -12.30 4.21 -0.06
C ALA A 52 -13.72 4.48 -0.58
N THR A 53 -14.68 3.67 -0.14
CA THR A 53 -16.09 3.82 -0.54
C THR A 53 -16.99 3.94 0.69
N TYR A 54 -18.04 4.75 0.58
CA TYR A 54 -19.09 4.90 1.59
C TYR A 54 -20.44 4.94 0.90
N GLY A 55 -21.36 4.04 1.30
CA GLY A 55 -22.68 3.92 0.67
C GLY A 55 -22.62 3.63 -0.84
N GLY A 56 -21.60 2.90 -1.31
CA GLY A 56 -21.40 2.59 -2.74
C GLY A 56 -20.77 3.72 -3.57
N ASN A 57 -20.48 4.87 -2.97
CA ASN A 57 -19.82 5.99 -3.63
C ASN A 57 -18.36 6.09 -3.21
N GLY A 58 -17.47 6.40 -4.15
CA GLY A 58 -16.06 6.68 -3.85
C GLY A 58 -15.93 7.98 -3.06
N VAL A 59 -15.25 7.93 -1.91
CA VAL A 59 -15.06 9.08 -1.02
C VAL A 59 -13.61 9.53 -0.88
N ALA A 60 -12.66 8.64 -1.17
CA ALA A 60 -11.25 8.98 -1.25
C ALA A 60 -10.52 7.99 -2.16
N ALA A 61 -9.41 8.43 -2.74
CA ALA A 61 -8.49 7.59 -3.47
C ALA A 61 -7.07 7.90 -3.01
N LEU A 62 -6.23 6.87 -2.95
CA LEU A 62 -4.82 6.97 -2.62
C LEU A 62 -4.03 6.18 -3.65
N ASN A 63 -3.32 6.91 -4.51
CA ASN A 63 -2.55 6.37 -5.62
C ASN A 63 -1.06 6.42 -5.30
N ILE A 64 -0.51 5.29 -4.89
CA ILE A 64 0.89 5.15 -4.53
C ILE A 64 1.64 4.75 -5.80
N PRO A 65 2.62 5.55 -6.27
CA PRO A 65 3.41 5.23 -7.44
C PRO A 65 4.28 3.98 -7.19
N ASP A 66 5.00 3.54 -8.23
CA ASP A 66 5.96 2.44 -8.09
C ASP A 66 6.96 2.75 -6.97
N ASN A 67 7.02 1.82 -6.02
CA ASN A 67 7.82 1.96 -4.83
C ASN A 67 8.58 0.66 -4.58
N LYS A 68 9.72 0.78 -3.92
CA LYS A 68 10.57 -0.37 -3.61
C LYS A 68 9.84 -1.32 -2.67
N ALA A 69 9.94 -2.60 -2.96
CA ALA A 69 9.43 -3.67 -2.12
C ALA A 69 10.52 -4.71 -1.85
N THR A 70 10.33 -5.49 -0.81
CA THR A 70 11.14 -6.67 -0.50
C THR A 70 10.21 -7.86 -0.32
N THR A 71 10.73 -9.07 -0.53
CA THR A 71 9.99 -10.32 -0.28
C THR A 71 10.80 -11.20 0.64
N SER A 72 10.18 -11.68 1.72
CA SER A 72 10.81 -12.62 2.65
C SER A 72 10.87 -14.03 2.04
N ALA A 73 11.62 -14.93 2.68
CA ALA A 73 11.62 -16.36 2.33
C ALA A 73 10.24 -17.02 2.49
N THR A 74 9.37 -16.46 3.32
CA THR A 74 7.98 -16.94 3.52
C THR A 74 6.99 -16.29 2.56
N GLY A 75 7.46 -15.49 1.60
CA GLY A 75 6.63 -14.82 0.59
C GLY A 75 5.90 -13.58 1.11
N VAL A 76 6.29 -13.03 2.26
CA VAL A 76 5.74 -11.75 2.74
C VAL A 76 6.40 -10.63 1.95
N VAL A 77 5.59 -9.87 1.22
CA VAL A 77 6.00 -8.67 0.49
C VAL A 77 5.83 -7.47 1.42
N SER A 78 6.87 -6.66 1.59
CA SER A 78 6.85 -5.47 2.44
C SER A 78 7.23 -4.21 1.66
N THR A 79 6.54 -3.10 1.93
CA THR A 79 6.85 -1.76 1.39
C THR A 79 6.43 -0.66 2.38
N SER A 80 6.69 0.59 2.04
CA SER A 80 6.39 1.79 2.84
C SER A 80 6.25 3.00 1.92
N PHE A 81 5.36 3.93 2.18
CA PHE A 81 5.20 5.17 1.38
C PHE A 81 5.13 6.40 2.28
N SER A 82 5.48 7.57 1.74
CA SER A 82 5.45 8.84 2.46
C SER A 82 4.84 9.93 1.59
N ASP A 83 4.04 10.78 2.23
CA ASP A 83 3.55 12.06 1.71
C ASP A 83 2.82 11.93 0.36
N VAL A 84 1.99 10.90 0.24
CA VAL A 84 1.16 10.68 -0.94
C VAL A 84 -0.15 11.47 -0.79
N PRO A 85 -0.46 12.41 -1.71
CA PRO A 85 -1.67 13.25 -1.63
C PRO A 85 -2.99 12.48 -1.79
#